data_AF-A0A3A4NPK5-F1
#
_entry.id   AF-A0A3A4NPK5-F1
#
_cell.length_a   1.000
_cell.length_b   1.000
_cell.length_c   1.000
_cell.angle_alpha   90.00
_cell.angle_beta   90.00
_cell.angle_gamma   90.00
#
_symmetry.space_group_name_H-M   'P 1'
#
loop_
_entity.id
_entity.type
_entity.pdbx_description
1 polymer ?
#
loop_
_entity_poly.entity_id
_entity_poly.type
_entity_poly.pdbx_seq_one_letter_code
_entity_poly.pdbx_strand_id
1 'polypeptide(L)'
;MQLNGMDWSIIVLYFIVVLTIGLIYARRAGKSIDEYFASGRSLPWWIVGTSMVATTFSTDTPNLVTDIVRTGGVSGNWVWWAFLLTGMFTVFLYAKLWRRSGALTDIGFYELRYSGKEAAFLRGFRSLYLGVFFNVIVMASVTLAAIKIGHILLGVDKYVTVMTCGLITVIYSCTSGLWGVVVTDLLLFIIAMVGSIGAAYFSLSLPQVGGLSGLLSHPELQGKLSILPDFSNMSNAMYVFIVPFAVQWWSVWYPGAEPGGGGYIAQRMLSSKDEKNSLLATLWFNVAHYAIRPWPWIIVALCSMVVYPELADLKQKFPNVDDALIKNDMGYPAMLVFLPHGFLGLVIASLAAAYMSTISTHLNWGASYVIDDFYKRFLNKNATDHHYVTAARVVTFSLMVLACLLSLWLENALQAFNILLQIGAGTGLIFLLRWFWWRINAWSEISAMIISFCVALYFEFLHVKFFGFEPFGQLESWKPLVIGVFITTVTWLLVTFLTAPTDRKVLQRFYDKIQPMGKGWAKVVQTGDEVGKENLSASFLCIFLGCLAVYSALFSTGFFLYGNMLPAIVLAITCIVSTTAIVKLLPQIQWRG
;
A
#
# COMPACT_ATOMS: atom_id res chain seq x y z
N MET A 1 -29.08 -11.66 15.62
CA MET A 1 -29.04 -11.48 14.15
C MET A 1 -29.28 -10.00 13.86
N GLN A 2 -28.30 -9.31 13.28
CA GLN A 2 -28.30 -7.84 13.13
C GLN A 2 -28.61 -7.33 11.70
N LEU A 3 -28.76 -8.22 10.71
CA LEU A 3 -29.07 -7.81 9.34
C LEU A 3 -30.54 -8.06 9.01
N ASN A 4 -31.21 -7.05 8.47
CA ASN A 4 -32.57 -7.19 7.97
C ASN A 4 -32.58 -7.37 6.43
N GLY A 5 -33.77 -7.49 5.84
CA GLY A 5 -33.90 -7.67 4.38
C GLY A 5 -33.32 -6.52 3.54
N MET A 6 -33.27 -5.30 4.09
CA MET A 6 -32.65 -4.14 3.42
C MET A 6 -31.12 -4.25 3.41
N ASP A 7 -30.51 -4.73 4.49
CA ASP A 7 -29.07 -4.95 4.52
C ASP A 7 -28.65 -6.01 3.49
N TRP A 8 -29.37 -7.14 3.46
CA TRP A 8 -29.12 -8.21 2.52
C TRP A 8 -29.32 -7.79 1.06
N SER A 9 -30.33 -6.96 0.77
CA SER A 9 -30.58 -6.50 -0.61
C SER A 9 -29.43 -5.62 -1.11
N ILE A 10 -28.86 -4.76 -0.26
CA ILE A 10 -27.68 -3.94 -0.59
C ILE A 10 -26.46 -4.83 -0.87
N ILE A 11 -26.19 -5.81 -0.01
CA ILE A 11 -25.06 -6.73 -0.17
C ILE A 11 -25.20 -7.53 -1.49
N VAL A 12 -26.37 -8.10 -1.75
CA VAL A 12 -26.63 -8.89 -2.96
C VAL A 12 -26.52 -8.02 -4.22
N LEU A 13 -27.10 -6.81 -4.20
CA LEU A 13 -27.01 -5.87 -5.31
C LEU A 13 -25.56 -5.51 -5.63
N TYR A 14 -24.74 -5.26 -4.60
CA TYR A 14 -23.31 -5.00 -4.78
C TYR A 14 -22.60 -6.15 -5.51
N PHE A 15 -22.79 -7.40 -5.05
CA PHE A 15 -22.16 -8.56 -5.69
C PHE A 15 -22.64 -8.76 -7.13
N ILE A 16 -23.92 -8.54 -7.41
CA ILE A 16 -24.46 -8.60 -8.77
C ILE A 16 -23.74 -7.59 -9.66
N VAL A 17 -23.60 -6.34 -9.22
CA VAL A 17 -22.93 -5.28 -9.99
C VAL A 17 -21.47 -5.66 -10.30
N VAL A 18 -20.73 -6.14 -9.30
CA VAL A 18 -19.31 -6.51 -9.45
C VAL A 18 -19.12 -7.70 -10.39
N LEU A 19 -19.90 -8.77 -10.21
CA LEU A 19 -19.85 -9.93 -11.09
C LEU A 19 -20.23 -9.55 -12.53
N THR A 20 -21.24 -8.68 -12.70
CA THR A 20 -21.64 -8.17 -14.02
C THR A 20 -20.50 -7.41 -14.70
N ILE A 21 -19.81 -6.52 -13.97
CA ILE A 21 -18.62 -5.81 -14.49
C ILE A 21 -17.54 -6.81 -14.89
N GLY A 22 -17.30 -7.83 -14.08
CA GLY A 22 -16.32 -8.87 -14.38
C GLY A 22 -16.61 -9.60 -15.69
N LEU A 23 -17.88 -9.94 -15.93
CA LEU A 23 -18.34 -10.59 -17.16
C LEU A 23 -18.24 -9.68 -18.39
N ILE A 24 -18.55 -8.39 -18.24
CA ILE A 24 -18.46 -7.40 -19.33
C ILE A 24 -17.01 -7.31 -19.85
N TYR A 25 -16.03 -7.29 -18.95
CA TYR A 25 -14.61 -7.18 -19.33
C TYR A 25 -13.94 -8.51 -19.69
N ALA A 26 -14.60 -9.65 -19.50
CA ALA A 26 -14.01 -10.97 -19.72
C ALA A 26 -13.52 -11.20 -21.16
N ARG A 27 -14.29 -10.73 -22.16
CA ARG A 27 -13.88 -10.83 -23.58
C ARG A 27 -12.65 -9.98 -23.89
N ARG A 28 -12.52 -8.81 -23.24
CA ARG A 28 -11.38 -7.91 -23.43
C ARG A 28 -10.12 -8.50 -22.79
N ALA A 29 -10.25 -8.98 -21.56
CA ALA A 29 -9.16 -9.58 -20.79
C ALA A 29 -8.54 -10.80 -21.50
N GLY A 30 -9.30 -11.53 -22.31
CA GLY A 30 -8.82 -12.70 -23.06
C GLY A 30 -7.96 -12.41 -24.31
N LYS A 31 -7.80 -11.14 -24.71
CA LYS A 31 -7.18 -10.80 -26.01
C LYS A 31 -5.65 -10.96 -26.03
N SER A 32 -4.97 -10.50 -24.98
CA SER A 32 -3.51 -10.53 -24.89
C SER A 32 -3.05 -10.42 -23.44
N ILE A 33 -1.78 -10.73 -23.20
CA ILE A 33 -1.16 -10.58 -21.88
C ILE A 33 -1.14 -9.11 -21.40
N ASP A 34 -0.95 -8.16 -22.32
CA ASP A 34 -0.96 -6.72 -22.02
C ASP A 34 -2.38 -6.22 -21.70
N GLU A 35 -3.43 -6.74 -22.35
CA GLU A 35 -4.82 -6.45 -21.95
C GLU A 35 -5.16 -7.07 -20.58
N TYR A 36 -4.68 -8.30 -20.29
CA TYR A 36 -4.98 -8.98 -19.03
C TYR A 36 -4.30 -8.32 -17.81
N PHE A 37 -3.01 -7.96 -17.92
CA PHE A 37 -2.22 -7.43 -16.80
C PHE A 37 -2.00 -5.93 -16.80
N ALA A 38 -2.15 -5.23 -17.94
CA ALA A 38 -1.90 -3.80 -18.06
C ALA A 38 -3.04 -3.01 -18.75
N SER A 39 -4.19 -3.65 -18.99
CA SER A 39 -5.37 -3.00 -19.57
C SER A 39 -5.14 -2.34 -20.95
N GLY A 40 -4.20 -2.86 -21.73
CA GLY A 40 -3.82 -2.25 -23.00
C GLY A 40 -3.18 -0.86 -22.84
N ARG A 41 -2.73 -0.54 -21.61
CA ARG A 41 -2.10 0.73 -21.22
C ARG A 41 -2.91 1.95 -21.63
N SER A 42 -4.22 1.89 -21.39
CA SER A 42 -5.19 2.88 -21.86
C SER A 42 -5.96 3.54 -20.73
N LEU A 43 -5.60 3.27 -19.47
CA LEU A 43 -6.37 3.72 -18.32
C LEU A 43 -6.19 5.23 -18.07
N PRO A 44 -7.29 5.99 -17.86
CA PRO A 44 -7.22 7.39 -17.48
C PRO A 44 -6.87 7.56 -16.00
N TRP A 45 -6.26 8.69 -15.65
CA TRP A 45 -5.68 8.94 -14.33
C TRP A 45 -6.64 8.74 -13.15
N TRP A 46 -7.90 9.15 -13.31
CA TRP A 46 -8.90 9.10 -12.24
C TRP A 46 -9.35 7.67 -11.94
N ILE A 47 -9.37 6.78 -12.93
CA ILE A 47 -9.64 5.34 -12.73
C ILE A 47 -8.43 4.70 -12.03
N VAL A 48 -7.23 4.95 -12.55
CA VAL A 48 -5.99 4.35 -12.02
C VAL A 48 -5.75 4.77 -10.57
N GLY A 49 -5.80 6.07 -10.29
CA GLY A 49 -5.55 6.59 -8.95
C GLY A 49 -6.63 6.18 -7.95
N THR A 50 -7.90 6.11 -8.38
CA THR A 50 -8.98 5.59 -7.53
C THR A 50 -8.76 4.11 -7.21
N SER A 51 -8.32 3.33 -8.19
CA SER A 51 -7.98 1.93 -7.96
C SER A 51 -6.81 1.77 -6.98
N MET A 52 -5.74 2.57 -7.09
CA MET A 52 -4.64 2.55 -6.11
C MET A 52 -5.13 2.84 -4.68
N VAL A 53 -6.02 3.83 -4.47
CA VAL A 53 -6.56 4.13 -3.14
C VAL A 53 -7.57 3.08 -2.66
N ALA A 54 -8.35 2.49 -3.57
CA ALA A 54 -9.29 1.42 -3.25
C ALA A 54 -8.57 0.15 -2.78
N THR A 55 -7.50 -0.26 -3.48
CA THR A 55 -6.64 -1.38 -3.09
C THR A 55 -6.08 -1.20 -1.68
N THR A 56 -5.62 0.01 -1.35
CA THR A 56 -5.03 0.33 -0.05
C THR A 56 -6.06 0.74 1.02
N PHE A 57 -7.35 0.85 0.66
CA PHE A 57 -8.41 1.05 1.63
C PHE A 57 -8.64 -0.24 2.42
N SER A 58 -8.34 -1.39 1.82
CA SER A 58 -8.37 -2.79 2.29
C SER A 58 -9.01 -3.08 3.65
N THR A 59 -9.67 -4.23 3.76
CA THR A 59 -10.39 -4.67 4.95
C THR A 59 -9.59 -4.61 6.26
N ASP A 60 -8.26 -4.67 6.21
CA ASP A 60 -7.35 -4.58 7.36
C ASP A 60 -7.01 -3.14 7.80
N THR A 61 -7.09 -2.16 6.90
CA THR A 61 -6.52 -0.82 7.11
C THR A 61 -7.29 -0.02 8.18
N PRO A 62 -8.63 0.00 8.22
CA PRO A 62 -9.37 0.63 9.33
C PRO A 62 -9.03 0.01 10.69
N ASN A 63 -8.80 -1.30 10.73
CA ASN A 63 -8.43 -2.03 11.93
C ASN A 63 -7.01 -1.65 12.37
N LEU A 64 -6.06 -1.55 11.44
CA LEU A 64 -4.69 -1.07 11.71
C LEU A 64 -4.68 0.36 12.25
N VAL A 65 -5.43 1.28 11.63
CA VAL A 65 -5.55 2.66 12.13
C VAL A 65 -6.14 2.67 13.54
N THR A 66 -7.11 1.79 13.82
CA THR A 66 -7.70 1.68 15.15
C THR A 66 -6.71 1.14 16.18
N ASP A 67 -5.91 0.14 15.82
CA ASP A 67 -4.84 -0.37 16.67
C ASP A 67 -3.82 0.72 17.03
N ILE A 68 -3.36 1.47 16.03
CA ILE A 68 -2.43 2.60 16.20
C ILE A 68 -3.01 3.69 17.11
N VAL A 69 -4.28 4.06 16.91
CA VAL A 69 -4.91 5.13 17.70
C VAL A 69 -5.20 4.69 19.13
N ARG A 70 -5.68 3.46 19.35
CA ARG A 70 -5.93 2.95 20.71
C ARG A 70 -4.64 2.84 21.53
N THR A 71 -3.57 2.37 20.90
CA THR A 71 -2.27 2.19 21.57
C THR A 71 -1.52 3.52 21.74
N GLY A 72 -1.32 4.29 20.65
CA GLY A 72 -0.46 5.47 20.60
C GLY A 72 -1.18 6.82 20.48
N GLY A 73 -2.51 6.84 20.43
CA GLY A 73 -3.27 8.05 20.16
C GLY A 73 -3.15 8.51 18.69
N VAL A 74 -3.65 9.71 18.40
CA VAL A 74 -3.67 10.26 17.03
C VAL A 74 -2.25 10.45 16.49
N SER A 75 -1.30 10.90 17.32
CA SER A 75 0.11 11.04 16.94
C SER A 75 0.75 9.74 16.46
N GLY A 76 0.27 8.58 16.93
CA GLY A 76 0.74 7.27 16.50
C GLY A 76 0.69 7.08 14.98
N ASN A 77 -0.24 7.76 14.29
CA ASN A 77 -0.39 7.66 12.84
C ASN A 77 0.83 8.18 12.04
N TRP A 78 1.80 8.87 12.65
CA TRP A 78 3.02 9.27 11.97
C TRP A 78 3.86 8.10 11.44
N VAL A 79 3.74 6.91 12.06
CA VAL A 79 4.34 5.67 11.53
C VAL A 79 3.84 5.33 10.13
N TRP A 80 2.65 5.82 9.76
CA TRP A 80 2.02 5.64 8.46
C TRP A 80 2.05 6.92 7.61
N TRP A 81 1.74 8.08 8.20
CA TRP A 81 1.72 9.37 7.50
C TRP A 81 3.07 9.75 6.89
N ALA A 82 4.19 9.32 7.48
CA ALA A 82 5.52 9.59 6.94
C ALA A 82 5.73 9.05 5.51
N PHE A 83 5.01 7.99 5.11
CA PHE A 83 5.09 7.43 3.76
C PHE A 83 4.50 8.35 2.67
N LEU A 84 3.83 9.45 3.04
CA LEU A 84 3.49 10.51 2.09
C LEU A 84 4.73 11.05 1.37
N LEU A 85 5.88 11.09 2.06
CA LEU A 85 7.16 11.48 1.44
C LEU A 85 7.49 10.55 0.27
N THR A 86 7.43 9.23 0.49
CA THR A 86 7.63 8.23 -0.56
C THR A 86 6.64 8.40 -1.71
N GLY A 87 5.39 8.67 -1.35
CA GLY A 87 4.32 8.99 -2.28
C GLY A 87 4.64 10.17 -3.19
N MET A 88 5.01 11.32 -2.63
CA MET A 88 5.31 12.52 -3.40
C MET A 88 6.56 12.37 -4.27
N PHE A 89 7.60 11.67 -3.79
CA PHE A 89 8.73 11.27 -4.62
C PHE A 89 8.26 10.41 -5.80
N THR A 90 7.36 9.45 -5.55
CA THR A 90 6.76 8.60 -6.60
C THR A 90 5.99 9.42 -7.62
N VAL A 91 5.18 10.39 -7.19
CA VAL A 91 4.42 11.29 -8.08
C VAL A 91 5.35 12.06 -9.03
N PHE A 92 6.29 12.83 -8.48
CA PHE A 92 6.97 13.87 -9.26
C PHE A 92 8.30 13.44 -9.88
N LEU A 93 8.83 12.27 -9.50
CA LEU A 93 10.05 11.71 -10.09
C LEU A 93 9.78 10.41 -10.84
N TYR A 94 9.12 9.44 -10.20
CA TYR A 94 9.12 8.06 -10.69
C TYR A 94 7.94 7.70 -11.59
N ALA A 95 6.76 8.30 -11.40
CA ALA A 95 5.55 7.89 -12.12
C ALA A 95 5.70 7.95 -13.64
N LYS A 96 6.28 9.03 -14.15
CA LYS A 96 6.58 9.16 -15.57
C LYS A 96 7.67 8.18 -16.05
N LEU A 97 8.69 7.92 -15.23
CA LEU A 97 9.80 7.02 -15.60
C LEU A 97 9.32 5.57 -15.69
N TRP A 98 8.43 5.16 -14.78
CA TRP A 98 7.75 3.88 -14.86
C TRP A 98 6.95 3.78 -16.14
N ARG A 99 6.06 4.73 -16.41
CA ARG A 99 5.25 4.72 -17.63
C ARG A 99 6.13 4.65 -18.90
N ARG A 100 7.20 5.44 -18.95
CA ARG A 100 8.18 5.51 -20.06
C ARG A 100 8.97 4.21 -20.24
N SER A 101 9.22 3.46 -19.17
CA SER A 101 9.95 2.19 -19.23
C SER A 101 9.28 1.19 -20.16
N GLY A 102 7.95 1.27 -20.30
CA GLY A 102 7.15 0.38 -21.10
C GLY A 102 7.25 -1.10 -20.70
N ALA A 103 7.77 -1.41 -19.52
CA ALA A 103 7.78 -2.76 -18.97
C ALA A 103 6.35 -3.22 -18.70
N LEU A 104 6.11 -4.54 -18.66
CA LEU A 104 4.81 -5.06 -18.21
C LEU A 104 4.74 -5.08 -16.68
N THR A 105 5.85 -5.42 -16.05
CA THR A 105 6.03 -5.49 -14.60
C THR A 105 7.26 -4.67 -14.20
N ASP A 106 7.31 -4.27 -12.94
CA ASP A 106 8.51 -3.69 -12.33
C ASP A 106 9.65 -4.70 -12.16
N ILE A 107 9.38 -6.00 -12.20
CA ILE A 107 10.43 -7.04 -12.19
C ILE A 107 11.14 -7.12 -13.54
N GLY A 108 10.41 -6.90 -14.65
CA GLY A 108 11.01 -6.75 -15.97
C GLY A 108 12.03 -5.61 -16.07
N PHE A 109 11.99 -4.65 -15.13
CA PHE A 109 12.98 -3.58 -15.03
C PHE A 109 14.42 -4.08 -14.88
N TYR A 110 14.65 -5.21 -14.21
CA TYR A 110 16.01 -5.69 -13.93
C TYR A 110 16.82 -5.97 -15.18
N GLU A 111 16.21 -6.58 -16.20
CA GLU A 111 16.88 -6.82 -17.48
C GLU A 111 16.81 -5.61 -18.44
N LEU A 112 16.02 -4.58 -18.12
CA LEU A 112 16.11 -3.28 -18.78
C LEU A 112 17.30 -2.47 -18.26
N ARG A 113 17.56 -2.54 -16.95
CA ARG A 113 18.53 -1.70 -16.25
C ARG A 113 19.89 -2.35 -16.07
N TYR A 114 19.95 -3.67 -15.90
CA TYR A 114 21.17 -4.44 -15.62
C TYR A 114 21.47 -5.44 -16.73
N SER A 115 22.72 -5.88 -16.82
CA SER A 115 23.23 -6.83 -17.81
C SER A 115 23.52 -8.18 -17.16
N GLY A 116 23.73 -9.22 -17.98
CA GLY A 116 24.33 -10.47 -17.52
C GLY A 116 23.37 -11.46 -16.87
N LYS A 117 23.95 -12.57 -16.37
CA LYS A 117 23.20 -13.67 -15.75
C LYS A 117 22.65 -13.27 -14.38
N GLU A 118 23.32 -12.36 -13.70
CA GLU A 118 22.93 -11.76 -12.43
C GLU A 118 21.61 -10.98 -12.53
N ALA A 119 21.40 -10.24 -13.63
CA ALA A 119 20.14 -9.54 -13.89
C ALA A 119 18.99 -10.52 -14.13
N ALA A 120 19.25 -11.58 -14.92
CA ALA A 120 18.28 -12.62 -15.18
C ALA A 120 17.93 -13.43 -13.90
N PHE A 121 18.94 -13.76 -13.08
CA PHE A 121 18.72 -14.39 -11.78
C PHE A 121 17.85 -13.51 -10.88
N LEU A 122 18.20 -12.22 -10.74
CA LEU A 122 17.44 -11.30 -9.91
C LEU A 122 15.98 -11.19 -10.37
N ARG A 123 15.75 -11.13 -11.69
CA ARG A 123 14.40 -11.14 -12.28
C ARG A 123 13.62 -12.40 -11.90
N GLY A 124 14.18 -13.59 -12.17
CA GLY A 124 13.50 -14.86 -11.91
C GLY A 124 13.30 -15.17 -10.43
N PHE A 125 14.26 -14.79 -9.58
CA PHE A 125 14.14 -14.94 -8.13
C PHE A 125 13.05 -14.02 -7.58
N ARG A 126 13.12 -12.71 -7.87
CA ARG A 126 12.12 -11.74 -7.35
C ARG A 126 10.72 -11.99 -7.88
N SER A 127 10.56 -12.51 -9.10
CA SER A 127 9.23 -12.83 -9.63
C SER A 127 8.52 -13.91 -8.80
N LEU A 128 9.25 -14.95 -8.33
CA LEU A 128 8.65 -15.98 -7.48
C LEU A 128 8.58 -15.55 -6.02
N TYR A 129 9.64 -14.92 -5.52
CA TYR A 129 9.71 -14.46 -4.13
C TYR A 129 8.61 -13.43 -3.83
N LEU A 130 8.43 -12.42 -4.68
CA LEU A 130 7.38 -11.43 -4.49
C LEU A 130 6.04 -11.90 -5.04
N GLY A 131 6.00 -12.53 -6.23
CA GLY A 131 4.76 -12.86 -6.92
C GLY A 131 4.02 -14.07 -6.34
N VAL A 132 4.72 -14.94 -5.62
CA VAL A 132 4.14 -16.12 -4.97
C VAL A 132 4.25 -16.00 -3.45
N PHE A 133 5.47 -16.08 -2.89
CA PHE A 133 5.65 -16.22 -1.45
C PHE A 133 5.12 -15.00 -0.67
N PHE A 134 5.62 -13.81 -0.99
CA PHE A 134 5.18 -12.57 -0.35
C PHE A 134 3.69 -12.31 -0.58
N ASN A 135 3.26 -12.49 -1.83
CA ASN A 135 1.89 -12.26 -2.25
C ASN A 135 0.88 -13.13 -1.48
N VAL A 136 1.17 -14.42 -1.32
CA VAL A 136 0.32 -15.37 -0.58
C VAL A 136 0.19 -14.98 0.89
N ILE A 137 1.28 -14.52 1.54
CA ILE A 137 1.22 -14.09 2.94
C ILE A 137 0.31 -12.87 3.09
N VAL A 138 0.47 -11.84 2.24
CA VAL A 138 -0.38 -10.64 2.30
C VAL A 138 -1.86 -11.00 2.07
N MET A 139 -2.16 -11.81 1.05
CA MET A 139 -3.53 -12.26 0.79
C MET A 139 -4.11 -13.08 1.94
N ALA A 140 -3.29 -13.89 2.61
CA ALA A 140 -3.71 -14.65 3.79
C ALA A 140 -4.00 -13.74 4.98
N SER A 141 -3.19 -12.70 5.23
CA SER A 141 -3.45 -11.68 6.27
C SER A 141 -4.74 -10.90 6.02
N VAL A 142 -4.99 -10.50 4.77
CA VAL A 142 -6.25 -9.82 4.38
C VAL A 142 -7.46 -10.75 4.55
N THR A 143 -7.29 -12.04 4.25
CA THR A 143 -8.33 -13.07 4.47
C THR A 143 -8.59 -13.31 5.96
N LEU A 144 -7.57 -13.23 6.82
CA LEU A 144 -7.75 -13.27 8.27
C LEU A 144 -8.59 -12.08 8.77
N ALA A 145 -8.38 -10.87 8.24
CA ALA A 145 -9.21 -9.71 8.58
C ALA A 145 -10.67 -9.93 8.17
N ALA A 146 -10.91 -10.52 6.99
CA ALA A 146 -12.25 -10.90 6.55
C ALA A 146 -12.90 -11.96 7.46
N ILE A 147 -12.14 -12.96 7.92
CA ILE A 147 -12.60 -13.95 8.92
C ILE A 147 -13.09 -13.25 10.20
N LYS A 148 -12.29 -12.32 10.76
CA LYS A 148 -12.68 -11.57 11.96
C LYS A 148 -14.00 -10.81 11.75
N ILE A 149 -14.14 -10.11 10.63
CA ILE A 149 -15.35 -9.33 10.31
C ILE A 149 -16.55 -10.24 10.09
N GLY A 150 -16.40 -11.32 9.34
CA GLY A 150 -17.45 -12.31 9.11
C GLY A 150 -17.96 -12.90 10.42
N HIS A 151 -17.04 -13.22 11.33
CA HIS A 151 -17.41 -13.74 12.64
C HIS A 151 -18.14 -12.70 13.51
N ILE A 152 -17.62 -11.47 13.59
CA ILE A 152 -18.20 -10.41 14.45
C ILE A 152 -19.55 -9.91 13.92
N LEU A 153 -19.65 -9.61 12.62
CA LEU A 153 -20.84 -8.97 12.05
C LEU A 153 -21.90 -9.97 11.58
N LEU A 154 -21.47 -11.13 11.06
CA LEU A 154 -22.38 -12.12 10.46
C LEU A 154 -22.55 -13.37 11.34
N GLY A 155 -21.68 -13.58 12.34
CA GLY A 155 -21.70 -14.79 13.17
C GLY A 155 -21.30 -16.06 12.40
N VAL A 156 -20.63 -15.92 11.26
CA VAL A 156 -20.25 -17.07 10.42
C VAL A 156 -18.90 -17.62 10.83
N ASP A 157 -18.71 -18.93 10.59
CA ASP A 157 -17.44 -19.60 10.84
C ASP A 157 -16.36 -19.20 9.81
N LYS A 158 -15.09 -19.36 10.20
CA LYS A 158 -13.92 -19.04 9.36
C LYS A 158 -13.94 -19.79 8.02
N TYR A 159 -14.35 -21.06 7.99
CA TYR A 159 -14.37 -21.85 6.76
C TYR A 159 -15.38 -21.31 5.74
N VAL A 160 -16.57 -20.92 6.20
CA VAL A 160 -17.60 -20.33 5.34
C VAL A 160 -17.11 -19.00 4.78
N THR A 161 -16.51 -18.16 5.61
CA THR A 161 -15.96 -16.87 5.19
C THR A 161 -14.90 -17.03 4.11
N VAL A 162 -13.90 -17.89 4.34
CA VAL A 162 -12.81 -18.15 3.39
C VAL A 162 -13.33 -18.72 2.07
N MET A 163 -14.25 -19.68 2.13
CA MET A 163 -14.79 -20.31 0.93
C MET A 163 -15.63 -19.34 0.10
N THR A 164 -16.53 -18.58 0.72
CA THR A 164 -17.39 -17.63 0.00
C THR A 164 -16.58 -16.47 -0.57
N CYS A 165 -15.77 -15.80 0.26
CA CYS A 165 -14.95 -14.67 -0.18
C CYS A 165 -13.92 -15.11 -1.23
N GLY A 166 -13.29 -16.27 -1.04
CA GLY A 166 -12.29 -16.78 -1.96
C GLY A 166 -12.85 -17.21 -3.31
N LEU A 167 -13.98 -17.93 -3.32
CA LEU A 167 -14.62 -18.38 -4.55
C LEU A 167 -15.12 -17.20 -5.39
N ILE A 168 -15.80 -16.23 -4.79
CA ILE A 168 -16.30 -15.06 -5.51
C ILE A 168 -15.13 -14.27 -6.10
N THR A 169 -14.09 -14.04 -5.31
CA THR A 169 -12.94 -13.23 -5.74
C THR A 169 -12.14 -13.90 -6.85
N VAL A 170 -11.91 -15.22 -6.78
CA VAL A 170 -11.12 -15.92 -7.81
C VAL A 170 -11.87 -16.01 -9.13
N ILE A 171 -13.18 -16.27 -9.11
CA ILE A 171 -14.02 -16.30 -10.33
C ILE A 171 -13.95 -14.95 -11.03
N TYR A 172 -14.14 -13.89 -10.26
CA TYR A 172 -14.08 -12.52 -10.77
C TYR A 172 -12.68 -12.12 -11.28
N SER A 173 -11.62 -12.46 -10.55
CA SER A 173 -10.25 -12.06 -10.91
C SER A 173 -9.71 -12.83 -12.12
N CYS A 174 -10.05 -14.12 -12.24
CA CYS A 174 -9.69 -14.93 -13.39
C CYS A 174 -10.37 -14.44 -14.68
N THR A 175 -11.60 -13.93 -14.57
CA THR A 175 -12.40 -13.54 -15.73
C THR A 175 -12.09 -12.13 -16.21
N SER A 176 -11.99 -11.16 -15.30
CA SER A 176 -12.16 -9.75 -15.64
C SER A 176 -10.89 -8.99 -16.06
N GLY A 177 -9.71 -9.51 -15.73
CA GLY A 177 -8.43 -8.83 -15.99
C GLY A 177 -8.31 -7.48 -15.28
N LEU A 178 -7.25 -6.72 -15.57
CA LEU A 178 -6.99 -5.47 -14.86
C LEU A 178 -8.10 -4.41 -15.05
N TRP A 179 -8.76 -4.38 -16.22
CA TRP A 179 -9.87 -3.47 -16.51
C TRP A 179 -11.09 -3.71 -15.60
N GLY A 180 -11.42 -4.98 -15.36
CA GLY A 180 -12.47 -5.32 -14.40
C GLY A 180 -12.13 -4.77 -13.02
N VAL A 181 -10.90 -5.05 -12.55
CA VAL A 181 -10.42 -4.66 -11.22
C VAL A 181 -10.56 -3.16 -11.00
N VAL A 182 -10.06 -2.34 -11.93
CA VAL A 182 -10.10 -0.88 -11.75
C VAL A 182 -11.50 -0.28 -11.76
N VAL A 183 -12.42 -0.86 -12.53
CA VAL A 183 -13.78 -0.33 -12.63
C VAL A 183 -14.59 -0.68 -11.38
N THR A 184 -14.42 -1.89 -10.85
CA THR A 184 -15.05 -2.25 -9.57
C THR A 184 -14.45 -1.47 -8.41
N ASP A 185 -13.15 -1.19 -8.45
CA ASP A 185 -12.46 -0.38 -7.44
C ASP A 185 -13.01 1.04 -7.34
N LEU A 186 -13.41 1.63 -8.47
CA LEU A 186 -14.05 2.95 -8.51
C LEU A 186 -15.36 2.95 -7.70
N LEU A 187 -16.20 1.95 -7.90
CA LEU A 187 -17.47 1.80 -7.17
C LEU A 187 -17.21 1.51 -5.70
N LEU A 188 -16.27 0.60 -5.40
CA LEU A 188 -15.83 0.30 -4.05
C LEU A 188 -15.43 1.57 -3.31
N PHE A 189 -14.54 2.39 -3.87
CA PHE A 189 -13.99 3.53 -3.16
C PHE A 189 -15.08 4.51 -2.71
N ILE A 190 -16.09 4.73 -3.56
CA ILE A 190 -17.24 5.57 -3.23
C ILE A 190 -18.03 4.96 -2.06
N ILE A 191 -18.40 3.69 -2.15
CA ILE A 191 -19.20 3.01 -1.12
C ILE A 191 -18.43 2.93 0.20
N ALA A 192 -17.12 2.66 0.15
CA ALA A 192 -16.23 2.57 1.30
C ALA A 192 -16.04 3.93 2.01
N MET A 193 -15.93 5.02 1.25
CA MET A 193 -15.90 6.36 1.82
C MET A 193 -17.22 6.73 2.49
N VAL A 194 -18.37 6.44 1.84
CA VAL A 194 -19.69 6.64 2.46
C VAL A 194 -19.84 5.81 3.73
N GLY A 195 -19.43 4.54 3.68
CA GLY A 195 -19.48 3.61 4.81
C GLY A 195 -18.64 4.06 5.99
N SER A 196 -17.38 4.47 5.77
CA SER A 196 -16.49 4.94 6.84
C SER A 196 -16.93 6.28 7.44
N ILE A 197 -17.40 7.23 6.62
CA ILE A 197 -17.95 8.50 7.11
C ILE A 197 -19.21 8.24 7.95
N GLY A 198 -20.09 7.35 7.50
CA GLY A 198 -21.26 6.96 8.27
C GLY A 198 -20.90 6.27 9.58
N ALA A 199 -19.93 5.34 9.57
CA ALA A 199 -19.42 4.71 10.77
C ALA A 199 -18.91 5.74 11.80
N ALA A 200 -18.18 6.76 11.36
CA ALA A 200 -17.74 7.85 12.22
C ALA A 200 -18.92 8.66 12.78
N TYR A 201 -19.87 9.04 11.92
CA TYR A 201 -21.05 9.82 12.30
C TYR A 201 -21.93 9.09 13.33
N PHE A 202 -22.26 7.83 13.10
CA PHE A 202 -23.09 7.05 14.02
C PHE A 202 -22.34 6.71 15.32
N SER A 203 -21.02 6.47 15.26
CA SER A 203 -20.20 6.29 16.47
C SER A 203 -20.22 7.53 17.36
N LEU A 204 -20.11 8.73 16.78
CA LEU A 204 -20.22 10.00 17.51
C LEU A 204 -21.62 10.23 18.09
N SER A 205 -22.65 9.71 17.42
CA SER A 205 -24.06 9.86 17.83
C SER A 205 -24.45 8.98 19.02
N LEU A 206 -23.57 8.06 19.46
CA LEU A 206 -23.83 7.24 20.64
C LEU A 206 -23.92 8.12 21.89
N PRO A 207 -24.95 7.93 22.75
CA PRO A 207 -25.14 8.75 23.95
C PRO A 207 -23.92 8.79 24.88
N GLN A 208 -23.24 7.66 25.04
CA GLN A 208 -22.02 7.54 25.84
C GLN A 208 -20.80 8.26 25.26
N VAL A 209 -20.81 8.57 23.96
CA VAL A 209 -19.76 9.37 23.31
C VAL A 209 -20.12 10.86 23.37
N GLY A 210 -21.39 11.22 23.14
CA GLY A 210 -21.87 12.59 23.29
C GLY A 210 -21.42 13.55 22.18
N GLY A 211 -21.29 13.05 20.94
CA GLY A 211 -20.84 13.85 19.80
C GLY A 211 -19.36 14.22 19.87
N LEU A 212 -18.93 15.19 19.05
CA LEU A 212 -17.54 15.65 19.03
C LEU A 212 -17.14 16.31 20.36
N SER A 213 -18.01 17.12 20.96
CA SER A 213 -17.71 17.77 22.23
C SER A 213 -17.54 16.76 23.36
N GLY A 214 -18.43 15.78 23.46
CA GLY A 214 -18.32 14.71 24.46
C GLY A 214 -17.04 13.90 24.26
N LEU A 215 -16.77 13.46 23.04
CA LEU A 215 -15.56 12.70 22.68
C LEU A 215 -14.29 13.44 23.12
N LEU A 216 -14.11 14.70 22.71
CA LEU A 216 -12.87 15.45 22.94
C LEU A 216 -12.63 15.79 24.42
N SER A 217 -13.69 15.82 25.23
CA SER A 217 -13.61 16.07 26.68
C SER A 217 -13.51 14.79 27.51
N HIS A 218 -13.63 13.61 26.89
CA HIS A 218 -13.73 12.34 27.60
C HIS A 218 -12.41 11.98 28.33
N PRO A 219 -12.45 11.55 29.61
CA PRO A 219 -11.25 11.23 30.37
C PRO A 219 -10.35 10.18 29.72
N GLU A 220 -10.93 9.14 29.11
CA GLU A 220 -10.20 8.07 28.39
C GLU A 220 -9.33 8.58 27.22
N LEU A 221 -9.58 9.78 26.70
CA LEU A 221 -8.83 10.35 25.59
C LEU A 221 -7.75 11.36 26.02
N GLN A 222 -7.56 11.56 27.33
CA GLN A 222 -6.50 12.44 27.83
C GLN A 222 -5.14 11.97 27.31
N GLY A 223 -4.39 12.90 26.68
CA GLY A 223 -3.09 12.61 26.06
C GLY A 223 -3.14 11.84 24.74
N LYS A 224 -4.32 11.47 24.22
CA LYS A 224 -4.46 10.69 22.97
C LYS A 224 -4.83 11.53 21.75
N LEU A 225 -5.24 12.79 21.94
CA LEU A 225 -5.72 13.67 20.86
C LEU A 225 -4.62 14.46 20.14
N SER A 226 -3.42 14.53 20.71
CA SER A 226 -2.32 15.28 20.11
C SER A 226 -1.93 14.70 18.74
N ILE A 227 -1.84 15.56 17.72
CA ILE A 227 -1.40 15.18 16.37
C ILE A 227 0.12 14.95 16.31
N LEU A 228 0.87 15.67 17.15
CA LEU A 228 2.31 15.47 17.34
C LEU A 228 2.55 14.66 18.61
N PRO A 229 3.61 13.81 18.64
CA PRO A 229 3.96 13.10 19.85
C PRO A 229 4.51 14.07 20.91
N ASP A 230 4.55 13.61 22.16
CA ASP A 230 5.29 14.31 23.21
C ASP A 230 6.80 14.13 22.99
N PHE A 231 7.50 15.24 22.76
CA PHE A 231 8.95 15.28 22.57
C PHE A 231 9.75 15.18 23.88
N SER A 232 9.09 15.25 25.04
CA SER A 232 9.74 15.00 26.34
C SER A 232 10.11 13.52 26.50
N ASN A 233 9.28 12.61 25.98
CA ASN A 233 9.59 11.20 25.86
C ASN A 233 10.29 10.92 24.52
N MET A 234 11.61 11.08 24.52
CA MET A 234 12.42 10.92 23.29
C MET A 234 12.33 9.51 22.69
N SER A 235 12.14 8.46 23.50
CA SER A 235 12.00 7.08 22.98
C SER A 235 10.75 6.95 22.12
N ASN A 236 9.61 7.42 22.65
CA ASN A 236 8.34 7.44 21.93
C ASN A 236 8.40 8.38 20.71
N ALA A 237 8.98 9.58 20.85
CA ALA A 237 9.12 10.52 19.74
C ALA A 237 10.03 9.95 18.62
N MET A 238 11.08 9.21 18.96
CA MET A 238 11.91 8.48 17.99
C MET A 238 11.08 7.47 17.21
N TYR A 239 10.33 6.63 17.92
CA TYR A 239 9.56 5.54 17.33
C TYR A 239 8.40 6.07 16.45
N VAL A 240 7.61 7.00 16.98
CA VAL A 240 6.37 7.46 16.33
C VAL A 240 6.63 8.46 15.21
N PHE A 241 7.64 9.32 15.35
CA PHE A 241 7.80 10.47 14.45
C PHE A 241 9.18 10.56 13.80
N ILE A 242 10.25 10.60 14.58
CA ILE A 242 11.57 10.98 14.04
C ILE A 242 12.14 9.90 13.13
N VAL A 243 12.10 8.62 13.52
CA VAL A 243 12.58 7.53 12.65
C VAL A 243 11.66 7.31 11.44
N PRO A 244 10.32 7.32 11.57
CA PRO A 244 9.43 7.30 10.41
C PRO A 244 9.73 8.40 9.38
N PHE A 245 9.91 9.63 9.85
CA PHE A 245 10.14 10.80 9.00
C PHE A 245 11.58 10.90 8.45
N ALA A 246 12.59 10.49 9.22
CA ALA A 246 13.99 10.62 8.82
C ALA A 246 14.53 9.40 8.07
N VAL A 247 14.01 8.21 8.34
CA VAL A 247 14.58 6.93 7.85
C VAL A 247 13.55 6.07 7.13
N GLN A 248 12.44 5.73 7.79
CA GLN A 248 11.53 4.67 7.35
C GLN A 248 10.97 4.88 5.94
N TRP A 249 10.53 6.09 5.63
CA TRP A 249 9.84 6.37 4.36
C TRP A 249 10.70 6.04 3.13
N TRP A 250 12.02 6.23 3.19
CA TRP A 250 12.92 5.93 2.08
C TRP A 250 13.61 4.57 2.20
N SER A 251 13.66 3.99 3.41
CA SER A 251 14.49 2.81 3.68
C SER A 251 13.72 1.49 3.66
N VAL A 252 12.40 1.50 3.88
CA VAL A 252 11.58 0.29 4.04
C VAL A 252 10.71 0.07 2.82
N TRP A 253 10.60 -1.19 2.40
CA TRP A 253 9.59 -1.62 1.44
C TRP A 253 8.24 -1.77 2.15
N TYR A 254 7.23 -1.00 1.73
CA TYR A 254 5.85 -1.11 2.23
C TYR A 254 4.89 -1.24 1.03
N PRO A 255 3.92 -2.18 1.05
CA PRO A 255 2.95 -2.30 -0.04
C PRO A 255 2.21 -0.98 -0.30
N GLY A 256 2.31 -0.45 -1.53
CA GLY A 256 1.69 0.83 -1.88
C GLY A 256 2.55 2.07 -1.60
N ALA A 257 3.68 1.92 -0.90
CA ALA A 257 4.64 2.98 -0.61
C ALA A 257 6.09 2.48 -0.75
N GLU A 258 6.37 1.62 -1.73
CA GLU A 258 7.74 1.21 -2.03
C GLU A 258 8.58 2.41 -2.49
N PRO A 259 9.78 2.62 -1.93
CA PRO A 259 10.71 3.65 -2.40
C PRO A 259 10.97 3.53 -3.90
N GLY A 260 10.73 4.60 -4.66
CA GLY A 260 10.89 4.58 -6.12
C GLY A 260 9.66 4.07 -6.88
N GLY A 261 8.57 3.71 -6.20
CA GLY A 261 7.27 3.36 -6.78
C GLY A 261 7.21 1.98 -7.43
N GLY A 262 7.36 0.89 -6.68
CA GLY A 262 7.29 -0.48 -7.19
C GLY A 262 5.95 -1.20 -6.96
N GLY A 263 5.93 -2.51 -7.16
CA GLY A 263 4.80 -3.39 -6.88
C GLY A 263 3.54 -3.07 -7.70
N TYR A 264 2.36 -3.24 -7.09
CA TYR A 264 1.10 -2.96 -7.77
C TYR A 264 0.90 -1.47 -8.13
N ILE A 265 1.59 -0.54 -7.44
CA ILE A 265 1.59 0.88 -7.83
C ILE A 265 2.34 1.05 -9.16
N ALA A 266 3.47 0.37 -9.35
CA ALA A 266 4.16 0.34 -10.64
C ALA A 266 3.26 -0.23 -11.73
N GLN A 267 2.58 -1.34 -11.48
CA GLN A 267 1.63 -1.93 -12.44
C GLN A 267 0.56 -0.91 -12.88
N ARG A 268 0.00 -0.16 -11.93
CA ARG A 268 -1.01 0.88 -12.19
C ARG A 268 -0.43 2.06 -12.99
N MET A 269 0.79 2.49 -12.68
CA MET A 269 1.52 3.51 -13.45
C MET A 269 1.80 3.04 -14.89
N LEU A 270 2.25 1.79 -15.07
CA LEU A 270 2.51 1.16 -16.37
C LEU A 270 1.25 1.03 -17.23
N SER A 271 0.09 0.84 -16.59
CA SER A 271 -1.23 0.68 -17.23
C SER A 271 -1.89 2.00 -17.62
N SER A 272 -1.34 3.13 -17.19
CA SER A 272 -1.85 4.46 -17.52
C SER A 272 -1.66 4.78 -19.00
N LYS A 273 -2.55 5.60 -19.58
CA LYS A 273 -2.47 5.96 -21.01
C LYS A 273 -1.14 6.63 -21.41
N ASP A 274 -0.70 7.60 -20.63
CA ASP A 274 0.46 8.45 -20.89
C ASP A 274 1.16 8.84 -19.57
N GLU A 275 2.31 9.51 -19.66
CA GLU A 275 3.11 9.91 -18.50
C GLU A 275 2.34 10.87 -17.57
N LYS A 276 1.56 11.79 -18.16
CA LYS A 276 0.74 12.75 -17.42
C LYS A 276 -0.33 12.02 -16.59
N ASN A 277 -0.95 10.99 -17.14
CA ASN A 277 -1.99 10.23 -16.47
C ASN A 277 -1.43 9.36 -15.36
N SER A 278 -0.24 8.80 -15.57
CA SER A 278 0.47 8.10 -14.51
C SER A 278 0.76 9.04 -13.34
N LEU A 279 1.27 10.24 -13.59
CA LEU A 279 1.56 11.23 -12.54
C LEU A 279 0.29 11.66 -11.80
N LEU A 280 -0.76 12.06 -12.53
CA LEU A 280 -2.02 12.51 -11.94
C LEU A 280 -2.72 11.40 -11.16
N ALA A 281 -2.63 10.14 -11.62
CA ALA A 281 -3.16 8.99 -10.91
C ALA A 281 -2.47 8.81 -9.56
N THR A 282 -1.13 8.82 -9.55
CA THR A 282 -0.35 8.68 -8.32
C THR A 282 -0.57 9.88 -7.38
N LEU A 283 -0.75 11.09 -7.91
CA LEU A 283 -1.07 12.28 -7.10
C LEU A 283 -2.45 12.15 -6.45
N TRP A 284 -3.47 11.78 -7.24
CA TRP A 284 -4.82 11.53 -6.73
C TRP A 284 -4.83 10.45 -5.66
N PHE A 285 -4.13 9.34 -5.90
CA PHE A 285 -3.93 8.28 -4.92
C PHE A 285 -3.44 8.83 -3.59
N ASN A 286 -2.33 9.59 -3.58
CA ASN A 286 -1.78 10.12 -2.34
C ASN A 286 -2.70 11.13 -1.64
N VAL A 287 -3.39 11.98 -2.40
CA VAL A 287 -4.39 12.92 -1.84
C VAL A 287 -5.52 12.15 -1.17
N ALA A 288 -6.13 11.19 -1.87
CA ALA A 288 -7.23 10.42 -1.32
C ALA A 288 -6.80 9.53 -0.13
N HIS A 289 -5.59 8.97 -0.21
CA HIS A 289 -5.02 8.07 0.78
C HIS A 289 -4.64 8.77 2.08
N TYR A 290 -4.08 9.98 2.03
CA TYR A 290 -3.59 10.67 3.24
C TYR A 290 -4.45 11.86 3.67
N ALA A 291 -5.14 12.56 2.77
CA ALA A 291 -5.95 13.72 3.17
C ALA A 291 -7.42 13.36 3.43
N ILE A 292 -8.01 12.46 2.62
CA ILE A 292 -9.47 12.25 2.62
C ILE A 292 -9.90 11.13 3.59
N ARG A 293 -9.31 9.94 3.45
CA ARG A 293 -9.78 8.75 4.17
C ARG A 293 -9.43 8.62 5.67
N PRO A 294 -8.37 9.23 6.26
CA PRO A 294 -7.95 8.85 7.61
C PRO A 294 -8.92 9.24 8.73
N TRP A 295 -9.48 10.44 8.67
CA TRP A 295 -10.26 11.00 9.79
C TRP A 295 -11.50 10.18 10.17
N PRO A 296 -12.30 9.68 9.21
CA PRO A 296 -13.39 8.76 9.54
C PRO A 296 -12.94 7.59 10.43
N TRP A 297 -11.81 6.95 10.11
CA TRP A 297 -11.29 5.84 10.89
C TRP A 297 -10.73 6.27 12.24
N ILE A 298 -10.00 7.39 12.30
CA ILE A 298 -9.46 7.94 13.56
C ILE A 298 -10.60 8.25 14.52
N ILE A 299 -11.70 8.83 14.04
CA ILE A 299 -12.88 9.11 14.87
C ILE A 299 -13.50 7.82 15.40
N VAL A 300 -13.72 6.81 14.55
CA VAL A 300 -14.25 5.52 15.01
C VAL A 300 -13.33 4.88 16.07
N ALA A 301 -12.01 4.97 15.87
CA ALA A 301 -11.03 4.46 16.82
C ALA A 301 -11.09 5.16 18.18
N LEU A 302 -11.15 6.51 18.20
CA LEU A 302 -11.32 7.29 19.43
C LEU A 302 -12.64 6.97 20.12
N CYS A 303 -13.74 6.86 19.38
CA CYS A 303 -15.03 6.43 19.93
C CYS A 303 -14.93 5.02 20.54
N SER A 304 -14.18 4.11 19.91
CA SER A 304 -14.00 2.75 20.45
C SER A 304 -13.28 2.75 21.81
N MET A 305 -12.40 3.71 22.09
CA MET A 305 -11.74 3.83 23.40
C MET A 305 -12.69 4.32 24.49
N VAL A 306 -13.74 5.06 24.11
CA VAL A 306 -14.78 5.49 25.04
C VAL A 306 -15.79 4.37 25.30
N VAL A 307 -16.19 3.65 24.25
CA VAL A 307 -17.20 2.59 24.35
C VAL A 307 -16.63 1.29 24.91
N TYR A 308 -15.38 0.96 24.55
CA TYR A 308 -14.65 -0.22 25.00
C TYR A 308 -13.23 0.19 25.43
N PRO A 309 -13.09 0.81 26.61
CA PRO A 309 -11.78 1.26 27.12
C PRO A 309 -10.77 0.12 27.17
N GLU A 310 -11.15 -1.02 27.75
CA GLU A 310 -10.28 -2.16 27.95
C GLU A 310 -10.60 -3.30 26.97
N LEU A 311 -9.61 -4.16 26.71
CA LEU A 311 -9.83 -5.38 25.90
C LEU A 311 -10.84 -6.33 26.56
N ALA A 312 -10.97 -6.27 27.89
CA ALA A 312 -11.98 -7.03 28.63
C ALA A 312 -13.42 -6.64 28.23
N ASP A 313 -13.67 -5.37 27.90
CA ASP A 313 -14.99 -4.88 27.48
C ASP A 313 -15.38 -5.44 26.10
N LEU A 314 -14.39 -5.54 25.20
CA LEU A 314 -14.57 -6.20 23.90
C LEU A 314 -14.90 -7.69 24.09
N LYS A 315 -14.15 -8.38 24.95
CA LYS A 315 -14.41 -9.80 25.26
C LYS A 315 -15.78 -10.01 25.88
N GLN A 316 -16.21 -9.13 26.80
CA GLN A 316 -17.53 -9.20 27.40
C GLN A 316 -18.64 -9.00 26.37
N LYS A 317 -18.46 -8.06 25.44
CA LYS A 317 -19.44 -7.78 24.39
C LYS A 317 -19.53 -8.90 23.35
N PHE A 318 -18.40 -9.53 23.04
CA PHE A 318 -18.27 -10.56 22.01
C PHE A 318 -17.71 -11.87 22.59
N PRO A 319 -18.43 -12.54 23.50
CA PRO A 319 -17.91 -13.68 24.27
C PRO A 319 -17.63 -14.94 23.42
N ASN A 320 -18.16 -14.98 22.20
CA ASN A 320 -17.99 -16.10 21.28
C ASN A 320 -16.79 -15.93 20.33
N VAL A 321 -16.13 -14.76 20.36
CA VAL A 321 -14.91 -14.52 19.58
C VAL A 321 -13.74 -15.15 20.32
N ASP A 322 -12.88 -15.86 19.58
CA ASP A 322 -11.65 -16.44 20.11
C ASP A 322 -10.77 -15.37 20.79
N ASP A 323 -10.27 -15.68 21.98
CA ASP A 323 -9.41 -14.81 22.79
C ASP A 323 -8.19 -14.30 22.00
N ALA A 324 -7.64 -15.11 21.09
CA ALA A 324 -6.51 -14.73 20.25
C ALA A 324 -6.82 -13.55 19.29
N LEU A 325 -8.10 -13.33 18.97
CA LEU A 325 -8.57 -12.30 18.07
C LEU A 325 -8.93 -10.99 18.78
N ILE A 326 -9.07 -11.00 20.12
CA ILE A 326 -9.40 -9.82 20.94
C ILE A 326 -8.14 -8.95 21.12
N LYS A 327 -7.99 -7.97 20.24
CA LYS A 327 -6.90 -6.98 20.25
C LYS A 327 -7.43 -5.59 19.91
N ASN A 328 -6.57 -4.57 20.01
CA ASN A 328 -6.98 -3.18 19.76
C ASN A 328 -7.54 -2.96 18.34
N ASP A 329 -7.03 -3.68 17.34
CA ASP A 329 -7.54 -3.66 15.96
C ASP A 329 -9.03 -4.02 15.84
N MET A 330 -9.59 -4.78 16.79
CA MET A 330 -11.01 -5.14 16.85
C MET A 330 -11.93 -3.96 17.20
N GLY A 331 -11.39 -2.84 17.71
CA GLY A 331 -12.19 -1.66 18.05
C GLY A 331 -13.03 -1.14 16.87
N TYR A 332 -12.53 -1.24 15.64
CA TYR A 332 -13.27 -0.79 14.46
C TYR A 332 -14.52 -1.65 14.18
N PRO A 333 -14.41 -2.98 13.93
CA PRO A 333 -15.59 -3.82 13.69
C PRO A 333 -16.54 -3.85 14.90
N ALA A 334 -16.02 -3.72 16.13
CA ALA A 334 -16.83 -3.64 17.34
C ALA A 334 -17.75 -2.41 17.38
N MET A 335 -17.38 -1.31 16.72
CA MET A 335 -18.21 -0.11 16.62
C MET A 335 -19.26 -0.21 15.50
N LEU A 336 -19.04 -1.04 14.48
CA LEU A 336 -19.97 -1.18 13.36
C LEU A 336 -21.31 -1.80 13.75
N VAL A 337 -21.35 -2.55 14.86
CA VAL A 337 -22.59 -3.18 15.38
C VAL A 337 -23.65 -2.16 15.83
N PHE A 338 -23.26 -0.89 15.98
CA PHE A 338 -24.17 0.21 16.34
C PHE A 338 -24.75 0.92 15.11
N LEU A 339 -24.37 0.53 13.90
CA LEU A 339 -24.92 1.10 12.69
C LEU A 339 -26.41 0.75 12.53
N PRO A 340 -27.25 1.69 12.07
CA PRO A 340 -28.61 1.37 11.73
C PRO A 340 -28.67 0.42 10.52
N HIS A 341 -29.76 -0.32 10.43
CA HIS A 341 -30.06 -1.14 9.27
C HIS A 341 -30.03 -0.32 7.96
N GLY A 342 -29.68 -0.96 6.87
CA GLY A 342 -29.34 -0.34 5.59
C GLY A 342 -27.89 0.14 5.57
N PHE A 343 -27.46 0.91 6.57
CA PHE A 343 -26.08 1.39 6.65
C PHE A 343 -25.10 0.29 7.05
N LEU A 344 -25.52 -0.61 7.94
CA LEU A 344 -24.76 -1.80 8.27
C LEU A 344 -24.53 -2.68 7.03
N GLY A 345 -25.57 -2.94 6.22
CA GLY A 345 -25.46 -3.64 4.95
C GLY A 345 -24.53 -2.94 3.94
N LEU A 346 -24.58 -1.60 3.85
CA LEU A 346 -23.67 -0.81 3.01
C LEU A 346 -22.21 -0.97 3.46
N VAL A 347 -21.94 -0.90 4.76
CA VAL A 347 -20.58 -1.06 5.29
C VAL A 347 -20.08 -2.48 5.07
N ILE A 348 -20.91 -3.51 5.31
CA ILE A 348 -20.54 -4.91 5.05
C ILE A 348 -20.25 -5.12 3.56
N ALA A 349 -21.09 -4.59 2.67
CA ALA A 349 -20.84 -4.61 1.24
C ALA A 349 -19.50 -3.94 0.89
N SER A 350 -19.20 -2.78 1.49
CA SER A 350 -17.94 -2.06 1.29
C SER A 350 -16.70 -2.81 1.83
N LEU A 351 -16.83 -3.56 2.92
CA LEU A 351 -15.74 -4.37 3.49
C LEU A 351 -15.49 -5.63 2.65
N ALA A 352 -16.55 -6.28 2.17
CA ALA A 352 -16.45 -7.37 1.20
C ALA A 352 -15.83 -6.87 -0.12
N ALA A 353 -16.22 -5.67 -0.55
CA ALA A 353 -15.64 -5.00 -1.70
C ALA A 353 -14.14 -4.74 -1.53
N ALA A 354 -13.73 -4.21 -0.37
CA ALA A 354 -12.34 -3.88 -0.08
C ALA A 354 -11.47 -5.15 -0.06
N TYR A 355 -12.02 -6.25 0.47
CA TYR A 355 -11.40 -7.57 0.40
C TYR A 355 -11.18 -7.99 -1.05
N MET A 356 -12.24 -7.97 -1.87
CA MET A 356 -12.16 -8.36 -3.29
C MET A 356 -11.16 -7.52 -4.08
N SER A 357 -11.13 -6.19 -3.86
CA SER A 357 -10.20 -5.28 -4.53
C SER A 357 -8.74 -5.59 -4.20
N THR A 358 -8.46 -5.81 -2.91
CA THR A 358 -7.10 -6.12 -2.45
C THR A 358 -6.64 -7.45 -3.01
N ILE A 359 -7.44 -8.50 -2.81
CA ILE A 359 -7.10 -9.85 -3.27
C ILE A 359 -7.00 -9.90 -4.79
N SER A 360 -7.93 -9.29 -5.54
CA SER A 360 -7.85 -9.27 -7.01
C SER A 360 -6.63 -8.53 -7.54
N THR A 361 -6.22 -7.45 -6.87
CA THR A 361 -4.97 -6.74 -7.20
C THR A 361 -3.76 -7.64 -6.97
N HIS A 362 -3.67 -8.27 -5.81
CA HIS A 362 -2.58 -9.20 -5.48
C HIS A 362 -2.55 -10.41 -6.41
N LEU A 363 -3.70 -10.98 -6.76
CA LEU A 363 -3.83 -12.07 -7.72
C LEU A 363 -3.34 -11.67 -9.11
N ASN A 364 -3.80 -10.52 -9.64
CA ASN A 364 -3.40 -10.05 -10.96
C ASN A 364 -1.89 -9.70 -10.99
N TRP A 365 -1.43 -8.97 -9.97
CA TRP A 365 -0.03 -8.57 -9.82
C TRP A 365 0.91 -9.78 -9.68
N GLY A 366 0.61 -10.71 -8.78
CA GLY A 366 1.42 -11.92 -8.58
C GLY A 366 1.41 -12.85 -9.80
N ALA A 367 0.26 -13.02 -10.45
CA ALA A 367 0.20 -13.76 -11.70
C ALA A 367 1.02 -13.09 -12.82
N SER A 368 1.06 -11.76 -12.88
CA SER A 368 1.88 -11.04 -13.88
C SER A 368 3.37 -11.36 -13.72
N TYR A 369 3.87 -11.42 -12.48
CA TYR A 369 5.25 -11.77 -12.19
C TYR A 369 5.57 -13.21 -12.58
N VAL A 370 4.73 -14.15 -12.15
CA VAL A 370 4.96 -15.56 -12.47
C VAL A 370 4.89 -15.80 -13.98
N ILE A 371 3.98 -15.15 -14.70
CA ILE A 371 3.80 -15.40 -16.13
C ILE A 371 4.82 -14.66 -16.98
N ASP A 372 4.98 -13.34 -16.83
CA ASP A 372 5.87 -12.58 -17.71
C ASP A 372 7.34 -12.73 -17.33
N ASP A 373 7.65 -12.68 -16.04
CA ASP A 373 9.02 -12.62 -15.54
C ASP A 373 9.64 -13.99 -15.26
N PHE A 374 8.82 -15.01 -14.96
CA PHE A 374 9.32 -16.37 -14.73
C PHE A 374 9.01 -17.30 -15.91
N TYR A 375 7.74 -17.60 -16.15
CA TYR A 375 7.29 -18.62 -17.08
C TYR A 375 7.65 -18.29 -18.53
N LYS A 376 7.22 -17.11 -19.01
CA LYS A 376 7.52 -16.63 -20.37
C LYS A 376 9.01 -16.42 -20.57
N ARG A 377 9.70 -15.84 -19.58
CA ARG A 377 11.13 -15.51 -19.69
C ARG A 377 12.05 -16.74 -19.67
N PHE A 378 11.77 -17.76 -18.87
CA PHE A 378 12.69 -18.87 -18.60
C PHE A 378 12.21 -20.24 -19.07
N LEU A 379 10.90 -20.49 -19.12
CA LEU A 379 10.34 -21.82 -19.39
C LEU A 379 9.77 -21.95 -20.80
N ASN A 380 8.90 -21.05 -21.22
CA ASN A 380 8.25 -21.11 -22.53
C ASN A 380 8.13 -19.71 -23.14
N LYS A 381 9.06 -19.36 -24.02
CA LYS A 381 9.22 -18.00 -24.58
C LYS A 381 8.31 -17.68 -25.76
N ASN A 382 7.91 -18.71 -26.51
CA ASN A 382 7.29 -18.56 -27.83
C ASN A 382 5.84 -19.08 -27.86
N ALA A 383 5.19 -19.19 -26.70
CA ALA A 383 3.77 -19.53 -26.64
C ALA A 383 2.89 -18.39 -27.17
N THR A 384 1.65 -18.72 -27.53
CA THR A 384 0.66 -17.73 -27.95
C THR A 384 0.14 -16.92 -26.77
N ASP A 385 -0.40 -15.73 -27.03
CA ASP A 385 -1.02 -14.92 -25.97
C ASP A 385 -2.18 -15.64 -25.27
N HIS A 386 -2.96 -16.43 -26.01
CA HIS A 386 -4.01 -17.27 -25.43
C HIS A 386 -3.46 -18.28 -24.41
N HIS A 387 -2.30 -18.88 -24.70
CA HIS A 387 -1.61 -19.77 -23.76
C HIS A 387 -1.20 -19.02 -22.49
N TYR A 388 -0.55 -17.86 -22.62
CA TYR A 388 -0.13 -17.08 -21.45
C TYR A 388 -1.31 -16.59 -20.59
N VAL A 389 -2.41 -16.17 -21.20
CA VAL A 389 -3.62 -15.77 -20.46
C VAL A 389 -4.24 -16.97 -19.74
N THR A 390 -4.27 -18.14 -20.37
CA THR A 390 -4.76 -19.37 -19.72
C THR A 390 -3.86 -19.75 -18.54
N ALA A 391 -2.54 -19.73 -18.73
CA ALA A 391 -1.58 -19.97 -17.66
C ALA A 391 -1.72 -18.94 -16.52
N ALA A 392 -1.96 -17.67 -16.83
CA ALA A 392 -2.22 -16.62 -15.86
C ALA A 392 -3.45 -16.93 -14.98
N ARG A 393 -4.55 -17.41 -15.58
CA ARG A 393 -5.75 -17.81 -14.84
C ARG A 393 -5.49 -19.00 -13.91
N VAL A 394 -4.69 -19.97 -14.34
CA VAL A 394 -4.27 -21.10 -13.49
C VAL A 394 -3.44 -20.60 -12.32
N VAL A 395 -2.45 -19.74 -12.55
CA VAL A 395 -1.63 -19.15 -11.48
C VAL A 395 -2.49 -18.35 -10.52
N THR A 396 -3.40 -17.50 -11.00
CA THR A 396 -4.37 -16.76 -10.18
C THR A 396 -5.18 -17.71 -9.28
N PHE A 397 -5.70 -18.80 -9.84
CA PHE A 397 -6.42 -19.79 -9.04
C PHE A 397 -5.54 -20.45 -7.98
N SER A 398 -4.32 -20.89 -8.35
CA SER A 398 -3.37 -21.50 -7.42
C SER A 398 -2.97 -20.55 -6.29
N LEU A 399 -2.69 -19.29 -6.60
CA LEU A 399 -2.36 -18.26 -5.61
C LEU A 399 -3.49 -18.07 -4.60
N MET A 400 -4.75 -18.07 -5.06
CA MET A 400 -5.91 -17.95 -4.17
C MET A 400 -6.03 -19.16 -3.24
N VAL A 401 -5.87 -20.38 -3.77
CA VAL A 401 -5.92 -21.61 -2.96
C VAL A 401 -4.85 -21.58 -1.88
N LEU A 402 -3.62 -21.20 -2.22
CA LEU A 402 -2.53 -21.10 -1.25
C LEU A 402 -2.82 -20.04 -0.16
N ALA A 403 -3.35 -18.88 -0.54
CA ALA A 403 -3.72 -17.84 0.42
C ALA A 403 -4.85 -18.27 1.35
N CYS A 404 -5.89 -18.91 0.83
CA CYS A 404 -6.99 -19.46 1.64
C CYS A 404 -6.47 -20.51 2.63
N LEU A 405 -5.64 -21.45 2.17
CA LEU A 405 -5.06 -22.47 3.05
C LEU A 405 -4.19 -21.83 4.13
N LEU A 406 -3.30 -20.91 3.78
CA LEU A 406 -2.44 -20.24 4.77
C LEU A 406 -3.26 -19.40 5.78
N SER A 407 -4.33 -18.74 5.34
CA SER A 407 -5.16 -17.89 6.21
C SER A 407 -5.81 -18.65 7.37
N LEU A 408 -6.10 -19.94 7.18
CA LEU A 408 -6.71 -20.79 8.19
C LEU A 408 -5.74 -21.16 9.34
N TRP A 409 -4.44 -20.95 9.12
CA TRP A 409 -3.35 -21.27 10.06
C TRP A 409 -2.70 -20.01 10.65
N LEU A 410 -3.01 -18.83 10.10
CA LEU A 410 -2.49 -17.57 10.63
C LEU A 410 -3.29 -17.14 11.86
N GLU A 411 -2.60 -17.00 12.99
CA GLU A 411 -3.16 -16.46 14.23
C GLU A 411 -2.88 -14.95 14.39
N ASN A 412 -1.74 -14.47 13.86
CA ASN A 412 -1.30 -13.08 13.99
C ASN A 412 -0.76 -12.52 12.67
N ALA A 413 -1.60 -11.76 11.96
CA ALA A 413 -1.21 -11.07 10.72
C ALA A 413 -0.08 -10.05 10.94
N LEU A 414 -0.05 -9.37 12.10
CA LEU A 414 0.95 -8.33 12.38
C LEU A 414 2.35 -8.94 12.53
N GLN A 415 2.48 -10.11 13.14
CA GLN A 415 3.78 -10.78 13.26
C GLN A 415 4.33 -11.22 11.90
N ALA A 416 3.49 -11.84 11.07
CA ALA A 416 3.87 -12.21 9.70
C ALA A 416 4.28 -10.96 8.90
N PHE A 417 3.51 -9.88 9.03
CA PHE A 417 3.80 -8.61 8.37
C PHE A 417 5.10 -7.94 8.85
N ASN A 418 5.38 -7.97 10.15
CA ASN A 418 6.61 -7.38 10.71
C ASN A 418 7.86 -8.11 10.23
N ILE A 419 7.84 -9.45 10.21
CA ILE A 419 8.94 -10.25 9.64
C ILE A 419 9.16 -9.85 8.17
N LEU A 420 8.08 -9.68 7.41
CA LEU A 420 8.16 -9.28 6.01
C LEU A 420 8.73 -7.87 5.81
N LEU A 421 8.32 -6.88 6.61
CA LEU A 421 8.87 -5.52 6.55
C LEU A 421 10.37 -5.48 6.86
N GLN A 422 10.83 -6.30 7.81
CA GLN A 422 12.25 -6.38 8.16
C GLN A 422 13.10 -6.89 6.99
N ILE A 423 12.61 -7.87 6.22
CA ILE A 423 13.36 -8.41 5.08
C ILE A 423 13.56 -7.34 3.99
N GLY A 424 12.64 -6.38 3.87
CA GLY A 424 12.76 -5.25 2.96
C GLY A 424 13.58 -4.08 3.48
N ALA A 425 13.92 -4.03 4.77
CA ALA A 425 14.56 -2.87 5.39
C ALA A 425 16.00 -2.65 4.90
N GLY A 426 16.29 -1.42 4.46
CA GLY A 426 17.62 -1.03 3.97
C GLY A 426 17.82 -1.18 2.46
N THR A 427 16.83 -1.73 1.74
CA THR A 427 16.86 -1.83 0.26
C THR A 427 16.35 -0.57 -0.44
N GLY A 428 15.61 0.28 0.26
CA GLY A 428 14.88 1.40 -0.34
C GLY A 428 15.77 2.45 -1.04
N LEU A 429 16.96 2.73 -0.51
CA LEU A 429 17.89 3.67 -1.17
C LEU A 429 18.34 3.17 -2.55
N ILE A 430 18.44 1.85 -2.75
CA ILE A 430 18.78 1.29 -4.06
C ILE A 430 17.65 1.54 -5.05
N PHE A 431 16.40 1.31 -4.63
CA PHE A 431 15.23 1.53 -5.49
C PHE A 431 15.06 3.00 -5.89
N LEU A 432 15.45 3.92 -5.01
CA LEU A 432 15.49 5.36 -5.33
C LEU A 432 16.64 5.70 -6.29
N LEU A 433 17.86 5.26 -5.99
CA LEU A 433 19.07 5.65 -6.71
C LEU A 433 19.26 4.94 -8.05
N ARG A 434 18.71 3.73 -8.26
CA ARG A 434 18.94 2.93 -9.48
C ARG A 434 18.52 3.64 -10.77
N TRP A 435 17.61 4.59 -10.66
CA TRP A 435 17.15 5.45 -11.75
C TRP A 435 18.16 6.54 -12.13
N PHE A 436 18.89 7.05 -11.14
CA PHE A 436 19.70 8.26 -11.29
C PHE A 436 21.20 8.01 -11.22
N TRP A 437 21.63 6.83 -10.73
CA TRP A 437 23.03 6.48 -10.56
C TRP A 437 23.40 5.27 -11.40
N TRP A 438 24.32 5.48 -12.35
CA TRP A 438 24.80 4.44 -13.27
C TRP A 438 25.45 3.24 -12.57
N ARG A 439 26.01 3.43 -11.37
CA ARG A 439 26.88 2.44 -10.74
C ARG A 439 26.14 1.27 -10.11
N ILE A 440 24.89 1.48 -9.72
CA ILE A 440 24.03 0.42 -9.20
C ILE A 440 23.91 -0.67 -10.25
N ASN A 441 24.09 -1.92 -9.81
CA ASN A 441 24.04 -3.12 -10.62
C ASN A 441 23.27 -4.23 -9.89
N ALA A 442 23.08 -5.39 -10.53
CA ALA A 442 22.31 -6.48 -9.94
C ALA A 442 22.92 -7.00 -8.62
N TRP A 443 24.24 -6.99 -8.44
CA TRP A 443 24.89 -7.40 -7.20
C TRP A 443 24.63 -6.42 -6.05
N SER A 444 24.46 -5.13 -6.34
CA SER A 444 23.99 -4.15 -5.35
C SER A 444 22.65 -4.59 -4.75
N GLU A 445 21.69 -4.97 -5.60
CA GLU A 445 20.36 -5.41 -5.14
C GLU A 445 20.39 -6.77 -4.46
N ILE A 446 21.08 -7.75 -5.04
CA ILE A 446 21.20 -9.10 -4.47
C ILE A 446 21.85 -9.05 -3.08
N SER A 447 22.96 -8.33 -2.94
CA SER A 447 23.64 -8.20 -1.65
C SER A 447 22.77 -7.49 -0.61
N ALA A 448 22.06 -6.44 -0.98
CA ALA A 448 21.16 -5.75 -0.07
C ALA A 448 20.05 -6.66 0.45
N MET A 449 19.42 -7.44 -0.44
CA MET A 449 18.36 -8.39 -0.06
C MET A 449 18.87 -9.52 0.85
N ILE A 450 20.05 -10.06 0.56
CA ILE A 450 20.64 -11.12 1.40
C ILE A 450 20.98 -10.56 2.77
N ILE A 451 21.61 -9.39 2.83
CA ILE A 451 22.05 -8.77 4.08
C ILE A 451 20.86 -8.30 4.90
N SER A 452 19.84 -7.68 4.30
CA SER A 452 18.62 -7.30 5.00
C SER A 452 17.91 -8.51 5.60
N PHE A 453 17.84 -9.63 4.86
CA PHE A 453 17.30 -10.89 5.35
C PHE A 453 18.12 -11.45 6.52
N CYS A 454 19.45 -11.51 6.42
CA CYS A 454 20.31 -11.98 7.50
C CYS A 454 20.22 -11.09 8.75
N VAL A 455 20.15 -9.78 8.57
CA VAL A 455 19.98 -8.79 9.65
C VAL A 455 18.63 -8.98 10.34
N ALA A 456 17.55 -9.16 9.58
CA ALA A 456 16.23 -9.47 10.10
C ALA A 456 16.25 -10.73 10.97
N LEU A 457 16.80 -11.84 10.46
CA LEU A 457 16.93 -13.09 11.21
C LEU A 457 17.77 -12.93 12.49
N TYR A 458 18.85 -12.15 12.43
CA TYR A 458 19.66 -11.87 13.59
C TYR A 458 18.86 -11.14 14.67
N PHE A 459 18.17 -10.05 14.33
CA PHE A 459 17.40 -9.29 15.31
C PHE A 459 16.20 -10.06 15.86
N GLU A 460 15.51 -10.84 15.02
CA GLU A 460 14.32 -11.58 15.43
C GLU A 460 14.67 -12.78 16.34
N PHE A 461 15.69 -13.56 16.00
CA PHE A 461 15.93 -14.86 16.65
C PHE A 461 17.19 -14.92 17.50
N LEU A 462 18.25 -14.20 17.14
CA LEU A 462 19.55 -14.31 17.80
C LEU A 462 19.76 -13.21 18.84
N HIS A 463 19.43 -11.97 18.50
CA HIS A 463 19.71 -10.83 19.36
C HIS A 463 18.92 -10.90 20.67
N VAL A 464 17.63 -11.23 20.59
CA VAL A 464 16.76 -11.44 21.76
C VAL A 464 17.30 -12.57 22.65
N LYS A 465 17.66 -13.70 22.03
CA LYS A 465 18.10 -14.90 22.75
C LYS A 465 19.45 -14.74 23.45
N PHE A 466 20.39 -14.02 22.85
CA PHE A 466 21.76 -13.91 23.36
C PHE A 466 22.06 -12.62 24.15
N PHE A 467 21.33 -11.53 23.87
CA PHE A 467 21.64 -10.21 24.43
C PHE A 467 20.47 -9.57 25.20
N GLY A 468 19.31 -10.21 25.28
CA GLY A 468 18.20 -9.79 26.13
C GLY A 468 17.52 -8.48 25.70
N PHE A 469 17.72 -8.04 24.46
CA PHE A 469 16.98 -6.90 23.91
C PHE A 469 15.62 -7.35 23.36
N GLU A 470 14.58 -6.55 23.57
CA GLU A 470 13.24 -6.81 23.05
C GLU A 470 13.22 -6.99 21.52
N PRO A 471 12.35 -7.89 21.00
CA PRO A 471 12.18 -8.10 19.56
C PRO A 471 11.82 -6.81 18.82
N PHE A 472 12.01 -6.84 17.50
CA PHE A 472 11.58 -5.76 16.61
C PHE A 472 10.06 -5.52 16.72
N GLY A 473 9.63 -4.27 16.84
CA GLY A 473 8.21 -3.89 16.78
C GLY A 473 7.49 -3.77 18.14
N GLN A 474 8.17 -3.94 19.27
CA GLN A 474 7.67 -3.42 20.55
C GLN A 474 8.06 -1.95 20.72
N LEU A 475 7.17 -1.18 21.35
CA LEU A 475 7.03 0.29 21.41
C LEU A 475 8.26 1.15 21.83
N GLU A 476 9.45 0.56 21.96
CA GLU A 476 10.67 1.27 22.33
C GLU A 476 11.90 0.99 21.44
N SER A 477 11.81 0.08 20.45
CA SER A 477 12.99 -0.35 19.70
C SER A 477 12.98 0.14 18.24
N TRP A 478 13.20 1.45 18.06
CA TRP A 478 13.51 2.04 16.74
C TRP A 478 14.94 1.69 16.25
N LYS A 479 15.81 1.28 17.19
CA LYS A 479 17.24 1.01 16.95
C LYS A 479 17.49 -0.11 15.95
N PRO A 480 16.83 -1.29 16.00
CA PRO A 480 17.04 -2.36 15.05
C PRO A 480 16.78 -1.95 13.61
N LEU A 481 15.76 -1.11 13.36
CA LEU A 481 15.49 -0.59 12.02
C LEU A 481 16.64 0.28 11.54
N VAL A 482 17.08 1.26 12.34
CA VAL A 482 18.16 2.19 11.96
C VAL A 482 19.49 1.45 11.78
N ILE A 483 19.84 0.55 12.70
CA ILE A 483 21.06 -0.27 12.62
C ILE A 483 21.00 -1.18 11.39
N GLY A 484 19.87 -1.84 11.15
CA GLY A 484 19.70 -2.72 10.00
C GLY A 484 19.80 -1.97 8.68
N VAL A 485 19.16 -0.80 8.57
CA VAL A 485 19.29 0.08 7.40
C VAL A 485 20.75 0.51 7.19
N PHE A 486 21.47 0.86 8.26
CA PHE A 486 22.88 1.23 8.18
C PHE A 486 23.75 0.08 7.69
N ILE A 487 23.66 -1.11 8.31
CA ILE A 487 24.43 -2.30 7.95
C ILE A 487 24.17 -2.70 6.49
N THR A 488 22.90 -2.78 6.10
CA THR A 488 22.50 -3.12 4.73
C THR A 488 23.05 -2.07 3.75
N THR A 489 22.93 -0.77 4.09
CA THR A 489 23.37 0.33 3.22
C THR A 489 24.88 0.33 2.98
N VAL A 490 25.67 0.21 4.05
CA VAL A 490 27.12 0.13 3.94
C VAL A 490 27.52 -1.11 3.11
N THR A 491 26.88 -2.24 3.35
CA THR A 491 27.26 -3.50 2.68
C THR A 491 26.97 -3.46 1.19
N TRP A 492 25.78 -3.02 0.76
CA TRP A 492 25.49 -2.97 -0.67
C TRP A 492 26.31 -1.89 -1.38
N LEU A 493 26.67 -0.78 -0.72
CA LEU A 493 27.60 0.21 -1.27
C LEU A 493 28.99 -0.40 -1.49
N LEU A 494 29.52 -1.14 -0.51
CA LEU A 494 30.78 -1.86 -0.65
C LEU A 494 30.73 -2.82 -1.85
N VAL A 495 29.69 -3.66 -1.94
CA VAL A 495 29.52 -4.58 -3.06
C VAL A 495 29.40 -3.83 -4.40
N THR A 496 28.72 -2.69 -4.41
CA THR A 496 28.59 -1.84 -5.61
C THR A 496 29.94 -1.37 -6.14
N PHE A 497 30.87 -1.00 -5.25
CA PHE A 497 32.21 -0.57 -5.66
C PHE A 497 33.13 -1.73 -6.00
N LEU A 498 32.96 -2.90 -5.37
CA LEU A 498 33.78 -4.10 -5.60
C LEU A 498 33.39 -4.89 -6.85
N THR A 499 32.13 -4.82 -7.30
CA THR A 499 31.61 -5.60 -8.44
C THR A 499 31.69 -4.82 -9.74
N ALA A 500 31.88 -5.47 -10.89
CA ALA A 500 31.92 -4.77 -12.18
C ALA A 500 30.62 -3.98 -12.46
N PRO A 501 30.68 -2.80 -13.11
CA PRO A 501 29.49 -2.09 -13.54
C PRO A 501 28.74 -2.85 -14.65
N THR A 502 27.45 -2.55 -14.79
CA THR A 502 26.64 -3.02 -15.91
C THR A 502 27.25 -2.63 -17.26
N ASP A 503 27.08 -3.48 -18.27
CA ASP A 503 27.56 -3.24 -19.64
C ASP A 503 27.13 -1.86 -20.16
N ARG A 504 28.10 -1.13 -20.72
CA ARG A 504 27.89 0.25 -21.19
C ARG A 504 26.80 0.36 -22.26
N LYS A 505 26.62 -0.64 -23.13
CA LYS A 505 25.55 -0.68 -24.14
C LYS A 505 24.18 -0.84 -23.49
N VAL A 506 24.08 -1.59 -22.40
CA VAL A 506 22.83 -1.70 -21.61
C VAL A 506 22.53 -0.36 -20.94
N LEU A 507 23.54 0.26 -20.30
CA LEU A 507 23.39 1.58 -19.68
C LEU A 507 22.97 2.66 -20.68
N GLN A 508 23.58 2.69 -21.87
CA GLN A 508 23.21 3.63 -22.94
C GLN A 508 21.75 3.40 -23.39
N ARG A 509 21.36 2.16 -23.72
CA ARG A 509 19.98 1.85 -24.11
C ARG A 509 18.95 2.21 -23.04
N PHE A 510 19.28 1.96 -21.77
CA PHE A 510 18.44 2.36 -20.65
C PHE A 510 18.30 3.89 -20.60
N TYR A 511 19.41 4.62 -20.74
CA TYR A 511 19.40 6.08 -20.75
C TYR A 511 18.60 6.65 -21.93
N ASP A 512 18.80 6.14 -23.14
CA ASP A 512 18.08 6.61 -24.33
C ASP A 512 16.56 6.42 -24.19
N LYS A 513 16.15 5.30 -23.56
CA LYS A 513 14.75 4.97 -23.33
C LYS A 513 14.13 5.81 -22.20
N ILE A 514 14.78 5.83 -21.04
CA ILE A 514 14.23 6.40 -19.81
C ILE A 514 14.50 7.90 -19.70
N GLN A 515 15.62 8.39 -20.23
CA GLN A 515 16.11 9.76 -20.06
C GLN A 515 15.97 10.25 -18.61
N PRO A 516 16.59 9.56 -17.65
CA PRO A 516 16.49 9.94 -16.24
C PRO A 516 17.15 11.29 -15.99
N MET A 517 16.61 12.03 -15.02
CA MET A 517 17.13 13.33 -14.62
C MET A 517 18.55 13.25 -14.01
N GLY A 518 19.26 14.38 -14.03
CA GLY A 518 20.50 14.56 -13.27
C GLY A 518 21.78 14.08 -13.97
N LYS A 519 22.92 14.34 -13.32
CA LYS A 519 24.27 14.13 -13.89
C LYS A 519 24.84 12.73 -13.61
N GLY A 520 24.11 11.87 -12.91
CA GLY A 520 24.58 10.55 -12.49
C GLY A 520 24.72 9.52 -13.62
N TRP A 521 24.62 9.94 -14.89
CA TRP A 521 24.85 9.13 -16.08
C TRP A 521 25.98 9.65 -16.98
N ALA A 522 26.53 10.83 -16.69
CA ALA A 522 27.46 11.56 -17.55
C ALA A 522 28.76 10.79 -17.87
N LYS A 523 29.18 9.84 -17.01
CA LYS A 523 30.41 9.06 -17.20
C LYS A 523 30.25 7.91 -18.20
N VAL A 524 29.03 7.44 -18.44
CA VAL A 524 28.78 6.19 -19.18
C VAL A 524 28.01 6.38 -20.47
N VAL A 525 27.31 7.50 -20.61
CA VAL A 525 26.46 7.80 -21.77
C VAL A 525 27.20 8.74 -22.74
N GLN A 526 27.12 8.46 -24.04
CA GLN A 526 27.49 9.41 -25.09
C GLN A 526 26.22 10.15 -25.51
N THR A 527 26.09 11.42 -25.12
CA THR A 527 24.94 12.24 -25.49
C THR A 527 25.26 13.07 -26.73
N GLY A 528 24.49 12.89 -27.81
CA GLY A 528 24.25 13.99 -28.76
C GLY A 528 23.30 14.98 -28.10
N ASP A 529 23.69 16.26 -28.07
CA ASP A 529 23.04 17.43 -27.48
C ASP A 529 21.97 17.25 -26.37
N GLU A 530 22.32 17.82 -25.20
CA GLU A 530 21.48 18.17 -24.03
C GLU A 530 21.04 17.04 -23.09
N VAL A 531 21.95 16.67 -22.17
CA VAL A 531 21.62 16.01 -20.89
C VAL A 531 20.65 16.90 -20.09
N GLY A 532 19.40 16.45 -19.93
CA GLY A 532 18.50 16.88 -18.84
C GLY A 532 17.78 18.22 -19.02
N LYS A 533 16.91 18.33 -20.04
CA LYS A 533 15.93 19.46 -20.17
C LYS A 533 14.88 19.53 -19.06
N GLU A 534 14.83 18.55 -18.16
CA GLU A 534 13.85 18.51 -17.07
C GLU A 534 14.31 19.36 -15.88
N ASN A 535 13.45 20.26 -15.42
CA ASN A 535 13.73 21.12 -14.29
C ASN A 535 13.65 20.35 -12.96
N LEU A 536 14.77 19.76 -12.55
CA LEU A 536 14.88 19.01 -11.29
C LEU A 536 14.44 19.84 -10.07
N SER A 537 14.74 21.14 -10.07
CA SER A 537 14.32 22.06 -9.01
C SER A 537 12.80 22.19 -8.96
N ALA A 538 12.12 22.24 -10.10
CA ALA A 538 10.66 22.23 -10.15
C ALA A 538 10.07 20.92 -9.60
N SER A 539 10.65 19.75 -9.94
CA SER A 539 10.23 18.46 -9.39
C SER A 539 10.36 18.41 -7.86
N PHE A 540 11.51 18.81 -7.30
CA PHE A 540 11.70 18.83 -5.84
C PHE A 540 10.80 19.86 -5.14
N LEU A 541 10.57 21.01 -5.76
CA LEU A 541 9.63 21.99 -5.23
C LEU A 541 8.20 21.44 -5.22
N CYS A 542 7.78 20.74 -6.27
CA CYS A 542 6.48 20.04 -6.30
C CYS A 542 6.38 18.93 -5.25
N ILE A 543 7.46 18.18 -4.97
CA ILE A 543 7.47 17.21 -3.86
C ILE A 543 7.19 17.90 -2.54
N PHE A 544 7.95 18.96 -2.22
CA PHE A 544 7.78 19.72 -0.99
C PHE A 544 6.37 20.31 -0.87
N LEU A 545 5.90 20.99 -1.92
CA LEU A 545 4.56 21.57 -1.96
C LEU A 545 3.46 20.50 -1.89
N GLY A 546 3.69 19.32 -2.47
CA GLY A 546 2.76 18.18 -2.42
C GLY A 546 2.61 17.65 -1.00
N CYS A 547 3.73 17.45 -0.29
CA CYS A 547 3.71 17.09 1.13
C CYS A 547 3.00 18.17 1.95
N LEU A 548 3.34 19.44 1.72
CA LEU A 548 2.74 20.57 2.41
C LEU A 548 1.22 20.64 2.17
N ALA A 549 0.76 20.47 0.93
CA ALA A 549 -0.65 20.49 0.59
C ALA A 549 -1.43 19.36 1.27
N VAL A 550 -0.93 18.11 1.17
CA VAL A 550 -1.63 16.94 1.69
C VAL A 550 -1.62 16.90 3.21
N TYR A 551 -0.49 17.19 3.88
CA TYR A 551 -0.45 17.32 5.34
C TYR A 551 -1.32 18.47 5.83
N SER A 552 -1.32 19.62 5.13
CA SER A 552 -2.18 20.74 5.52
C SER A 552 -3.66 20.39 5.39
N ALA A 553 -4.07 19.66 4.34
CA ALA A 553 -5.44 19.18 4.20
C ALA A 553 -5.83 18.19 5.30
N LEU A 554 -4.96 17.22 5.59
CA LEU A 554 -5.14 16.24 6.66
C LEU A 554 -5.29 16.95 8.02
N PHE A 555 -4.34 17.78 8.41
CA PHE A 555 -4.34 18.41 9.74
C PHE A 555 -5.38 19.52 9.86
N SER A 556 -5.69 20.26 8.79
CA SER A 556 -6.80 21.21 8.78
C SER A 556 -8.12 20.51 9.10
N THR A 557 -8.39 19.36 8.47
CA THR A 557 -9.59 18.55 8.77
C THR A 557 -9.64 18.16 10.24
N GLY A 558 -8.51 17.73 10.80
CA GLY A 558 -8.39 17.40 12.23
C GLY A 558 -8.69 18.56 13.15
N PHE A 559 -8.10 19.73 12.90
CA PHE A 559 -8.32 20.91 13.71
C PHE A 559 -9.75 21.44 13.59
N PHE A 560 -10.40 21.32 12.43
CA PHE A 560 -11.84 21.60 12.30
C PHE A 560 -12.67 20.65 13.17
N LEU A 561 -12.37 19.35 13.15
CA LEU A 561 -13.04 18.36 14.00
C LEU A 561 -12.81 18.62 15.50
N TYR A 562 -11.63 19.13 15.87
CA TYR A 562 -11.27 19.51 17.23
C TYR A 562 -11.83 20.88 17.66
N GLY A 563 -12.50 21.61 16.77
CA GLY A 563 -13.00 22.95 17.05
C GLY A 563 -11.93 24.05 17.10
N ASN A 564 -10.68 23.75 16.72
CA ASN A 564 -9.58 24.71 16.76
C ASN A 564 -9.47 25.47 15.43
N MET A 565 -10.25 26.54 15.30
CA MET A 565 -10.49 27.24 14.02
C MET A 565 -9.24 27.92 13.43
N LEU A 566 -8.41 28.55 14.26
CA LEU A 566 -7.24 29.30 13.76
C LEU A 566 -6.24 28.40 12.99
N PRO A 567 -5.67 27.33 13.59
CA PRO A 567 -4.80 26.42 12.87
C PRO A 567 -5.53 25.71 11.73
N ALA A 568 -6.82 25.39 11.87
CA ALA A 568 -7.60 24.77 10.80
C ALA A 568 -7.65 25.65 9.53
N ILE A 569 -7.92 26.95 9.70
CA ILE A 569 -8.00 27.93 8.59
C ILE A 569 -6.60 28.19 8.01
N VAL A 570 -5.59 28.37 8.85
CA VAL A 570 -4.20 28.59 8.39
C VAL A 570 -3.72 27.42 7.52
N LEU A 571 -3.97 26.19 7.94
CA LEU A 571 -3.62 25.00 7.17
C LEU A 571 -4.48 24.86 5.91
N ALA A 572 -5.77 25.18 5.97
CA ALA A 572 -6.63 25.19 4.78
C ALA A 572 -6.11 26.18 3.70
N ILE A 573 -5.72 27.39 4.10
CA ILE A 573 -5.11 28.37 3.19
C ILE A 573 -3.77 27.85 2.65
N THR A 574 -2.94 27.28 3.52
CA THR A 574 -1.64 26.70 3.12
C THR A 574 -1.81 25.58 2.09
N CYS A 575 -2.85 24.74 2.25
CA CYS A 575 -3.22 23.72 1.28
C CYS A 575 -3.58 24.33 -0.08
N ILE A 576 -4.45 25.35 -0.10
CA ILE A 576 -4.89 26.03 -1.33
C ILE A 576 -3.69 26.67 -2.05
N VAL A 577 -2.85 27.41 -1.31
CA VAL A 577 -1.65 28.08 -1.85
C VAL A 577 -0.68 27.06 -2.43
N SER A 578 -0.38 25.98 -1.70
CA SER A 578 0.55 24.93 -2.13
C SER A 578 0.03 24.20 -3.38
N THR A 579 -1.26 23.86 -3.39
CA THR A 579 -1.91 23.24 -4.56
C THR A 579 -1.87 24.14 -5.79
N THR A 580 -2.17 25.44 -5.61
CA THR A 580 -2.10 26.43 -6.69
C THR A 580 -0.68 26.57 -7.24
N ALA A 581 0.33 26.54 -6.37
CA ALA A 581 1.73 26.58 -6.77
C ALA A 581 2.14 25.33 -7.56
N ILE A 582 1.70 24.13 -7.15
CA ILE A 582 1.92 22.88 -7.92
C ILE A 582 1.32 23.01 -9.32
N VAL A 583 0.08 23.48 -9.45
CA VAL A 583 -0.58 23.64 -10.76
C VAL A 583 0.21 24.56 -11.70
N LYS A 584 0.80 25.63 -11.16
CA LYS A 584 1.65 26.55 -11.93
C LYS A 584 3.01 25.96 -12.31
N LEU A 585 3.57 25.08 -11.47
CA LEU A 585 4.86 24.44 -11.69
C LEU A 585 4.77 23.20 -12.57
N LEU A 586 3.62 22.53 -12.61
CA LEU A 586 3.40 21.31 -13.39
C LEU A 586 3.91 21.43 -14.83
N PRO A 587 3.62 22.49 -15.62
CA PRO A 587 4.12 22.62 -16.98
C PRO A 587 5.65 22.60 -17.13
N GLN A 588 6.40 22.87 -16.06
CA GLN A 588 7.87 22.81 -16.06
C GLN A 588 8.42 21.39 -15.86
N ILE A 589 7.59 20.46 -15.39
CA ILE A 589 7.90 19.05 -15.31
C ILE A 589 7.60 18.46 -16.69
N GLN A 590 8.60 18.26 -17.55
CA GLN A 590 8.34 17.71 -18.89
C GLN A 590 7.80 16.28 -18.81
N TRP A 591 6.85 15.96 -19.69
CA TRP A 591 6.28 14.63 -19.89
C TRP A 591 6.09 14.35 -21.38
N ARG A 592 6.21 13.09 -21.77
CA ARG A 592 5.86 12.61 -23.12
C ARG A 592 4.37 12.33 -23.19
N GLY A 593 3.74 12.78 -24.28
CA GLY A 593 2.33 12.57 -24.59
C GLY A 593 2.02 11.14 -24.96
#